data_AF-A0A7X8J6M2-F1
#
_entry.id   AF-A0A7X8J6M2-F1
#
_cell.length_a   1.000
_cell.length_b   1.000
_cell.length_c   1.000
_cell.angle_alpha   90.00
_cell.angle_beta   90.00
_cell.angle_gamma   90.00
#
_symmetry.space_group_name_H-M   'P 1'
#
loop_
_entity.id
_entity.type
_entity.pdbx_description
1 polymer ?
#
loop_
_entity_poly.entity_id
_entity_poly.type
_entity_poly.pdbx_seq_one_letter_code
_entity_poly.pdbx_strand_id
1 'polypeptide(L)' 'MSLHASLKIGGKIKKKRNVMKRFERIDVLLKEKRIAEEQVFALPKTKPVE' A
#
# COMPACT_ATOMS: atom_id res chain seq x y z
N MET A 1 -28.80 25.02 -9.45
CA MET A 1 -28.15 24.47 -8.25
C MET A 1 -26.65 24.41 -8.50
N SER A 2 -25.84 25.15 -7.74
CA SER A 2 -24.38 25.12 -7.86
C SER A 2 -23.80 24.12 -6.85
N LEU A 3 -22.90 23.25 -7.31
CA LEU A 3 -22.18 22.34 -6.41
C LEU A 3 -21.27 23.15 -5.48
N HIS A 4 -21.28 22.83 -4.18
CA HIS A 4 -20.44 23.47 -3.18
C HIS A 4 -18.95 23.25 -3.46
N ALA A 5 -18.09 24.24 -3.19
CA ALA A 5 -16.68 24.22 -3.56
C ALA A 5 -15.89 23.01 -3.00
N SER A 6 -16.25 22.51 -1.81
CA SER A 6 -15.64 21.29 -1.24
C SER A 6 -15.95 20.02 -2.03
N LEU A 7 -17.06 20.00 -2.79
CA LEU A 7 -17.47 18.90 -3.65
C LEU A 7 -16.91 19.02 -5.07
N LYS A 8 -16.42 20.21 -5.46
CA LYS A 8 -15.80 20.45 -6.78
C LYS A 8 -14.40 19.82 -6.91
N ILE A 9 -13.76 19.47 -5.80
CA ILE A 9 -12.44 18.82 -5.75
C ILE A 9 -12.66 17.29 -5.82
N GLY A 10 -13.49 16.85 -6.76
CA GLY A 10 -13.72 15.43 -7.02
C GLY A 10 -12.52 14.81 -7.71
N GLY A 11 -11.55 14.31 -6.95
CA GLY A 11 -10.72 13.18 -7.39
C GLY A 11 -9.22 13.39 -7.65
N LYS A 12 -8.64 14.58 -7.43
CA LYS A 12 -7.21 14.83 -7.76
C LYS A 12 -6.21 14.72 -6.60
N ILE A 13 -6.66 14.51 -5.37
CA ILE A 13 -5.76 14.35 -4.20
C ILE A 13 -6.10 13.03 -3.50
N LYS A 14 -5.84 11.89 -4.14
CA LYS A 14 -5.72 10.62 -3.40
C LYS A 14 -4.33 10.59 -2.79
N LYS A 15 -4.22 10.92 -1.50
CA LYS A 15 -2.97 10.78 -0.74
C LYS A 15 -2.41 9.37 -0.97
N LYS A 16 -1.14 9.24 -1.38
CA LYS A 16 -0.44 7.94 -1.46
C LYS A 16 -0.60 7.28 -0.09
N ARG A 17 -1.18 6.07 -0.04
CA ARG A 17 -1.33 5.35 1.22
C ARG A 17 0.04 4.89 1.66
N ASN A 18 0.44 5.22 2.88
CA ASN A 18 1.69 4.72 3.51
C ASN A 18 1.63 3.22 3.85
N VAL A 19 0.64 2.49 3.34
CA VAL A 19 0.40 1.09 3.66
C VAL A 19 0.51 0.29 2.39
N MET A 20 1.55 -0.53 2.35
CA MET A 20 1.82 -1.50 1.30
C MET A 20 0.74 -2.59 1.31
N LYS A 21 0.36 -3.07 0.12
CA LYS A 21 -0.51 -4.24 0.00
C LYS A 21 0.24 -5.51 0.42
N ARG A 22 -0.52 -6.56 0.76
CA ARG A 22 0.09 -7.79 1.26
C ARG A 22 0.98 -8.47 0.20
N PHE A 23 0.57 -8.48 -1.06
CA PHE A 23 1.36 -9.06 -2.15
C PHE A 23 2.66 -8.29 -2.38
N GLU A 24 2.60 -6.95 -2.41
CA GLU A 24 3.80 -6.09 -2.47
C GLU A 24 4.76 -6.39 -1.31
N ARG A 25 4.22 -6.65 -0.09
CA ARG A 25 5.03 -7.02 1.07
C ARG A 25 5.68 -8.39 0.91
N ILE A 26 4.97 -9.37 0.35
CA ILE A 26 5.52 -10.70 0.07
C ILE A 26 6.67 -10.57 -0.94
N ASP A 27 6.49 -9.80 -2.01
CA ASP A 27 7.52 -9.60 -3.04
C ASP A 27 8.80 -8.98 -2.46
N VAL A 28 8.67 -7.98 -1.56
CA VAL A 28 9.82 -7.39 -0.87
C VAL A 28 10.53 -8.41 0.01
N LEU A 29 9.78 -9.18 0.80
CA LEU A 29 10.36 -10.18 1.71
C LEU A 29 11.03 -11.34 0.96
N LEU A 30 10.49 -11.75 -0.19
CA LEU A 30 11.09 -12.75 -1.07
C LEU A 30 12.38 -12.25 -1.71
N LYS A 31 12.40 -11.00 -2.20
CA LYS A 31 13.63 -10.35 -2.70
C LYS A 31 14.72 -10.29 -1.63
N GLU A 32 14.33 -10.02 -0.39
CA GLU A 32 15.24 -9.99 0.76
C GLU A 32 15.58 -11.40 1.31
N LYS A 33 15.02 -12.48 0.73
CA LYS A 33 15.16 -13.88 1.20
C LYS A 33 14.83 -14.08 2.68
N ARG A 34 13.90 -13.29 3.22
CA ARG A 34 13.48 -13.33 4.63
C ARG A 34 12.36 -14.33 4.92
N ILE A 35 11.67 -14.79 3.87
CA ILE A 35 10.58 -15.77 3.96
C ILE A 35 10.71 -16.80 2.83
N ALA A 36 10.10 -17.97 3.00
CA ALA A 36 9.91 -18.95 1.92
C ALA A 36 8.70 -18.55 1.05
N GLU A 37 8.66 -19.02 -0.20
CA GLU A 37 7.60 -18.70 -1.18
C GLU A 37 6.20 -19.14 -0.73
N GLU A 38 6.11 -20.26 -0.01
CA GLU A 38 4.85 -20.82 0.49
C GLU A 38 4.35 -20.12 1.76
N GLN A 39 5.15 -19.23 2.36
CA GLN A 39 4.82 -18.63 3.64
C GLN A 39 3.82 -17.50 3.49
N VAL A 40 2.56 -17.83 3.76
CA VAL A 40 1.43 -16.89 3.66
C VAL A 40 1.21 -16.15 4.99
N PHE A 41 1.38 -16.80 6.14
CA PHE A 41 1.06 -16.24 7.46
C PHE A 41 2.29 -15.72 8.23
N ALA A 42 2.03 -14.90 9.27
CA ALA A 42 3.05 -14.35 10.18
C ALA A 42 4.19 -13.57 9.50
N LEU A 43 3.88 -12.88 8.39
CA LEU A 43 4.86 -12.10 7.63
C LEU A 43 5.49 -10.98 8.49
N PRO A 44 6.83 -10.85 8.51
CA PRO A 44 7.52 -9.73 9.13
C PRO A 44 6.98 -8.37 8.66
N LYS A 45 6.99 -7.38 9.56
CA LYS A 45 6.61 -6.01 9.18
C LYS A 45 7.68 -5.41 8.29
N THR A 46 7.26 -4.90 7.13
CA THR A 46 8.10 -4.11 6.25
C THR A 46 7.64 -2.66 6.27
N LYS A 47 8.58 -1.73 6.12
CA LYS A 47 8.26 -0.33 5.84
C LYS A 47 8.18 -0.15 4.33
N PRO A 48 7.24 0.66 3.81
CA PRO A 48 7.30 1.05 2.41
C PRO A 48 8.56 1.88 2.21
N VAL A 49 9.38 1.49 1.23
CA VAL A 49 10.43 2.35 0.68
C VAL A 49 9.73 3.35 -0.23
N GLU A 50 9.95 4.66 -0.01
CA GLU A 50 9.20 5.74 -0.67
C GLU A 50 9.35 5.76 -2.20
#